data_AF-A0AAQ5YN14-F1
#
_entry.id   AF-A0AAQ5YN14-F1
#
_cell.length_a   1.000
_cell.length_b   1.000
_cell.length_c   1.000
_cell.angle_alpha   90.00
_cell.angle_beta   90.00
_cell.angle_gamma   90.00
#
_symmetry.space_group_name_H-M   'P 1'
#
loop_
_entity.id
_entity.type
_entity.pdbx_description
1 polymer ?
#
loop_
_entity_poly.entity_id
_entity_poly.type
_entity_poly.pdbx_seq_one_letter_code
_entity_poly.pdbx_strand_id
1 'polypeptide(L)'
;SVIHTHATCAADSAMTYSVKYSFHIILVRIWKDCITGLTREERAYQYVLTHATPGDPDSILEAFDVWCSKVEFISNIGPKKGKILDRLLMEQSPLTVLELGAHCGYSTVRIARSLPLGARLYSIEMDQRNAAIAEKIIRLAGFDDDTLIVNPSDEVIPRLRSDYNLERLDFVFMDHWKKCYLPDLQTLEGSGLLGKGSMILADNVLFPGAPKFLRHLRRSGLYQWKIHRATLEYSKGIRDGMAELVYQGVK
;
A
#
# COMPACT_ATOMS: atom_id res chain seq x y z
N SER A 1 -8.60 48.11 13.70
CA SER A 1 -7.42 47.37 14.19
C SER A 1 -7.84 45.94 14.48
N VAL A 2 -6.97 44.97 14.13
CA VAL A 2 -6.92 43.59 14.65
C VAL A 2 -8.00 42.57 14.22
N ILE A 3 -8.11 42.19 12.94
CA ILE A 3 -8.63 40.83 12.58
C ILE A 3 -7.82 40.15 11.43
N HIS A 4 -6.94 40.84 10.70
CA HIS A 4 -6.18 40.26 9.59
C HIS A 4 -4.71 39.86 9.88
N THR A 5 -4.28 39.88 11.13
CA THR A 5 -2.88 39.57 11.51
C THR A 5 -2.67 38.22 12.21
N HIS A 6 -3.73 37.47 12.53
CA HIS A 6 -3.60 36.20 13.28
C HIS A 6 -3.60 34.92 12.43
N ALA A 7 -4.05 34.94 11.18
CA ALA A 7 -4.08 33.74 10.33
C ALA A 7 -2.73 33.41 9.67
N THR A 8 -1.90 34.42 9.41
CA THR A 8 -0.57 34.25 8.78
C THR A 8 0.49 33.76 9.77
N CYS A 9 0.44 34.18 11.04
CA CYS A 9 1.40 33.77 12.06
C CYS A 9 1.22 32.29 12.52
N ALA A 10 0.00 31.77 12.48
CA ALA A 10 -0.29 30.37 12.80
C ALA A 10 0.14 29.39 11.68
N ALA A 11 0.07 29.81 10.42
CA ALA A 11 0.53 29.03 9.28
C ALA A 11 2.06 28.97 9.17
N ASP A 12 2.74 30.10 9.44
CA ASP A 12 4.21 30.15 9.46
C ASP A 12 4.80 29.39 10.65
N SER A 13 4.15 29.42 11.82
CA SER A 13 4.59 28.61 12.95
C SER A 13 4.36 27.11 12.69
N ALA A 14 3.22 26.69 12.14
CA ALA A 14 3.00 25.28 11.78
C ALA A 14 3.99 24.76 10.71
N MET A 15 4.34 25.58 9.70
CA MET A 15 5.38 25.22 8.71
C MET A 15 6.78 25.17 9.32
N THR A 16 7.14 26.13 10.18
CA THR A 16 8.49 26.19 10.77
C THR A 16 8.71 25.10 11.82
N TYR A 17 7.66 24.70 12.55
CA TYR A 17 7.69 23.56 13.48
C TYR A 17 7.73 22.21 12.73
N SER A 18 7.04 22.07 11.61
CA SER A 18 7.09 20.85 10.76
C SER A 18 8.49 20.62 10.17
N VAL A 19 9.19 21.68 9.75
CA VAL A 19 10.53 21.57 9.16
C VAL A 19 11.60 21.20 10.19
N LYS A 20 11.59 21.77 11.41
CA LYS A 20 12.58 21.44 12.46
C LYS A 20 12.48 20.01 12.99
N TYR A 21 11.26 19.50 13.18
CA TYR A 21 11.05 18.09 13.58
C TYR A 21 11.42 17.11 12.44
N SER A 22 11.20 17.51 11.18
CA SER A 22 11.58 16.71 10.03
C SER A 22 13.10 16.53 9.93
N PHE A 23 13.90 17.58 10.16
CA PHE A 23 15.36 17.47 10.14
C PHE A 23 15.90 16.55 11.25
N HIS A 24 15.37 16.65 12.47
CA HIS A 24 15.78 15.76 13.56
C HIS A 24 15.47 14.29 13.24
N ILE A 25 14.27 13.99 12.74
CA ILE A 25 13.89 12.63 12.32
C ILE A 25 14.81 12.11 11.20
N ILE A 26 15.12 12.95 10.21
CA ILE A 26 16.03 12.60 9.12
C ILE A 26 17.45 12.34 9.66
N LEU A 27 17.96 13.18 10.56
CA LEU A 27 19.29 13.00 11.16
C LEU A 27 19.36 11.75 12.03
N VAL A 28 18.34 11.49 12.86
CA VAL A 28 18.25 10.25 13.66
C VAL A 28 18.20 9.03 12.75
N ARG A 29 17.45 9.09 11.64
CA ARG A 29 17.43 8.03 10.64
C ARG A 29 18.81 7.80 10.03
N ILE A 30 19.45 8.84 9.50
CA ILE A 30 20.79 8.74 8.90
C ILE A 30 21.78 8.17 9.91
N TRP A 31 21.74 8.64 11.15
CA TRP A 31 22.59 8.15 12.23
C TRP A 31 22.35 6.67 12.55
N LYS A 32 21.09 6.23 12.66
CA LYS A 32 20.75 4.81 12.85
C LYS A 32 21.20 3.94 11.67
N ASP A 33 20.99 4.41 10.45
CA ASP A 33 21.44 3.71 9.23
C ASP A 33 22.97 3.57 9.22
N CYS A 34 23.71 4.63 9.59
CA CYS A 34 25.17 4.59 9.72
C CYS A 34 25.67 3.64 10.82
N ILE A 35 25.02 3.62 11.99
CA ILE A 35 25.48 2.78 13.12
C ILE A 35 25.15 1.31 12.91
N THR A 36 23.96 1.03 12.40
CA THR A 36 23.51 -0.36 12.21
C THR A 36 24.01 -0.96 10.90
N GLY A 37 24.36 -0.12 9.92
CA GLY A 37 24.65 -0.57 8.56
C GLY A 37 23.42 -1.09 7.81
N LEU A 38 22.22 -0.92 8.39
CA LEU A 38 20.95 -1.44 7.88
C LEU A 38 19.99 -0.29 7.57
N THR A 39 19.12 -0.46 6.58
CA THR A 39 17.99 0.44 6.36
C THR A 39 16.92 0.24 7.44
N ARG A 40 15.98 1.18 7.52
CA ARG A 40 14.82 1.05 8.41
C ARG A 40 13.98 -0.19 8.11
N GLU A 41 13.82 -0.50 6.84
CA GLU A 41 13.09 -1.66 6.34
C GLU A 41 13.80 -2.96 6.75
N GLU A 42 15.13 -3.00 6.66
CA GLU A 42 15.94 -4.14 7.13
C GLU A 42 15.88 -4.30 8.65
N ARG A 43 15.88 -3.19 9.42
CA ARG A 43 15.68 -3.24 10.88
C ARG A 43 14.30 -3.77 11.26
N ALA A 44 13.25 -3.34 10.55
CA ALA A 44 11.89 -3.85 10.75
C ALA A 44 11.83 -5.36 10.49
N TYR A 45 12.46 -5.81 9.40
CA TYR A 45 12.59 -7.23 9.09
C TYR A 45 13.27 -8.04 10.21
N GLN A 46 14.40 -7.55 10.76
CA GLN A 46 15.09 -8.22 11.87
C GLN A 46 14.20 -8.34 13.12
N TYR A 47 13.40 -7.30 13.40
CA TYR A 47 12.46 -7.34 14.50
C TYR A 47 11.39 -8.41 14.28
N VAL A 48 10.78 -8.44 13.09
CA VAL A 48 9.78 -9.45 12.74
C VAL A 48 10.36 -10.86 12.84
N LEU A 49 11.56 -11.09 12.30
CA LEU A 49 12.24 -12.40 12.34
C LEU A 49 12.46 -12.92 13.77
N THR A 50 12.65 -12.03 14.74
CA THR A 50 12.96 -12.38 16.14
C THR A 50 11.74 -12.43 17.06
N HIS A 51 10.62 -11.84 16.65
CA HIS A 51 9.42 -11.68 17.49
C HIS A 51 8.16 -12.35 16.92
N ALA A 52 8.14 -12.67 15.62
CA ALA A 52 7.01 -13.36 14.99
C ALA A 52 7.20 -14.88 14.98
N THR A 53 6.09 -15.59 14.93
CA THR A 53 6.06 -17.05 14.78
C THR A 53 6.10 -17.42 13.28
N PRO A 54 7.10 -18.20 12.81
CA PRO A 54 7.14 -18.67 11.43
C PRO A 54 5.88 -19.47 11.07
N GLY A 55 5.31 -19.21 9.89
CA GLY A 55 4.07 -19.84 9.42
C GLY A 55 2.79 -19.27 10.02
N ASP A 56 2.88 -18.22 10.85
CA ASP A 56 1.73 -17.49 11.40
C ASP A 56 1.68 -16.06 10.83
N PRO A 57 0.87 -15.82 9.78
CA PRO A 57 0.70 -14.49 9.19
C PRO A 57 0.25 -13.42 10.19
N ASP A 58 -0.60 -13.76 11.16
CA ASP A 58 -1.13 -12.79 12.12
C ASP A 58 -0.04 -12.35 13.11
N SER A 59 0.80 -13.29 13.58
CA SER A 59 1.97 -12.97 14.40
C SER A 59 2.97 -12.06 13.67
N ILE A 60 3.17 -12.26 12.36
CA ILE A 60 4.03 -11.42 11.52
C ILE A 60 3.47 -10.00 11.39
N LEU A 61 2.16 -9.87 11.10
CA LEU A 61 1.51 -8.56 10.99
C LEU A 61 1.52 -7.81 12.33
N GLU A 62 1.31 -8.51 13.45
CA GLU A 62 1.40 -7.91 14.78
C GLU A 62 2.82 -7.41 15.08
N ALA A 63 3.86 -8.19 14.77
CA ALA A 63 5.25 -7.77 14.96
C ALA A 63 5.58 -6.49 14.18
N PHE A 64 5.10 -6.39 12.92
CA PHE A 64 5.21 -5.15 12.15
C PHE A 64 4.48 -3.99 12.83
N ASP A 65 3.24 -4.18 13.29
CA ASP A 65 2.45 -3.13 13.93
C ASP A 65 3.09 -2.63 15.24
N VAL A 66 3.69 -3.53 16.02
CA VAL A 66 4.45 -3.19 17.23
C VAL A 66 5.70 -2.39 16.87
N TRP A 67 6.46 -2.81 15.86
CA TRP A 67 7.65 -2.08 15.41
C TRP A 67 7.30 -0.66 14.94
N CYS A 68 6.31 -0.53 14.06
CA CYS A 68 5.92 0.74 13.47
C CYS A 68 5.36 1.73 14.49
N SER A 69 4.66 1.23 15.50
CA SER A 69 4.03 2.07 16.52
C SER A 69 4.97 2.46 17.66
N LYS A 70 5.97 1.63 18.00
CA LYS A 70 6.82 1.83 19.19
C LYS A 70 8.28 2.12 18.89
N VAL A 71 8.81 1.71 17.73
CA VAL A 71 10.25 1.73 17.46
C VAL A 71 10.61 2.66 16.31
N GLU A 72 10.11 2.36 15.11
CA GLU A 72 10.43 3.14 13.91
C GLU A 72 9.32 3.01 12.87
N PHE A 73 8.71 4.14 12.51
CA PHE A 73 7.64 4.18 11.53
C PHE A 73 8.13 3.74 10.14
N ILE A 74 7.53 2.72 9.54
CA ILE A 74 7.60 2.40 8.11
C ILE A 74 6.24 2.63 7.46
N SER A 75 6.23 2.93 6.15
CA SER A 75 5.02 3.25 5.39
C SER A 75 4.31 1.99 4.91
N ASN A 76 3.75 1.19 5.82
CA ASN A 76 2.78 0.15 5.48
C ASN A 76 1.34 0.68 5.70
N ILE A 77 0.31 -0.07 5.30
CA ILE A 77 -1.11 0.32 5.39
C ILE A 77 -1.67 0.40 6.83
N GLY A 78 -1.00 -0.23 7.79
CA GLY A 78 -1.40 -0.31 9.20
C GLY A 78 -2.72 -1.06 9.48
N PRO A 79 -3.06 -1.26 10.76
CA PRO A 79 -4.14 -2.18 11.15
C PRO A 79 -5.55 -1.64 10.85
N LYS A 80 -5.75 -0.31 10.88
CA LYS A 80 -7.08 0.28 10.67
C LYS A 80 -7.55 0.15 9.22
N LYS A 81 -6.68 0.51 8.27
CA LYS A 81 -6.94 0.35 6.84
C LYS A 81 -6.81 -1.11 6.41
N GLY A 82 -5.91 -1.84 7.05
CA GLY A 82 -5.85 -3.30 6.97
C GLY A 82 -7.19 -3.98 7.19
N LYS A 83 -7.97 -3.60 8.21
CA LYS A 83 -9.32 -4.15 8.42
C LYS A 83 -10.32 -3.85 7.29
N ILE A 84 -10.16 -2.72 6.59
CA ILE A 84 -10.99 -2.40 5.42
C ILE A 84 -10.63 -3.35 4.27
N LEU A 85 -9.33 -3.54 4.02
CA LEU A 85 -8.83 -4.49 3.04
C LEU A 85 -9.28 -5.93 3.36
N ASP A 86 -9.07 -6.39 4.61
CA ASP A 86 -9.46 -7.73 5.09
C ASP A 86 -10.96 -7.98 4.81
N ARG A 87 -11.82 -7.02 5.18
CA ARG A 87 -13.27 -7.13 4.95
C ARG A 87 -13.60 -7.25 3.46
N LEU A 88 -13.00 -6.42 2.61
CA LEU A 88 -13.32 -6.42 1.18
C LEU A 88 -12.84 -7.70 0.49
N LEU A 89 -11.68 -8.22 0.86
CA LEU A 89 -11.20 -9.52 0.38
C LEU A 89 -12.15 -10.64 0.80
N MET A 90 -12.62 -10.64 2.05
CA MET A 90 -13.61 -11.62 2.54
C MET A 90 -14.94 -11.52 1.79
N GLU A 91 -15.48 -10.31 1.61
CA GLU A 91 -16.75 -10.07 0.92
C GLU A 91 -16.69 -10.45 -0.58
N GLN A 92 -15.55 -10.25 -1.24
CA GLN A 92 -15.39 -10.55 -2.67
C GLN A 92 -14.89 -11.98 -2.95
N SER A 93 -14.17 -12.59 -2.02
CA SER A 93 -13.50 -13.89 -2.19
C SER A 93 -12.77 -14.01 -3.55
N PRO A 94 -11.86 -13.08 -3.89
CA PRO A 94 -11.26 -13.01 -5.22
C PRO A 94 -10.31 -14.19 -5.48
N LEU A 95 -10.28 -14.68 -6.72
CA LEU A 95 -9.38 -15.76 -7.13
C LEU A 95 -8.10 -15.24 -7.77
N THR A 96 -8.14 -14.04 -8.37
CA THR A 96 -6.94 -13.42 -8.95
C THR A 96 -6.77 -12.00 -8.43
N VAL A 97 -5.68 -11.76 -7.70
CA VAL A 97 -5.40 -10.49 -7.04
C VAL A 97 -4.09 -9.89 -7.55
N LEU A 98 -4.10 -8.60 -7.86
CA LEU A 98 -2.90 -7.82 -8.17
C LEU A 98 -2.66 -6.79 -7.05
N GLU A 99 -1.47 -6.78 -6.48
CA GLU A 99 -0.98 -5.75 -5.60
C GLU A 99 0.08 -4.90 -6.33
N LEU A 100 -0.08 -3.58 -6.28
CA LEU A 100 0.88 -2.62 -6.80
C LEU A 100 1.55 -1.92 -5.62
N GLY A 101 2.77 -2.35 -5.29
CA GLY A 101 3.60 -1.86 -4.19
C GLY A 101 3.66 -2.83 -3.01
N ALA A 102 4.53 -3.85 -3.07
CA ALA A 102 4.70 -4.81 -1.97
C ALA A 102 5.40 -4.20 -0.74
N HIS A 103 6.29 -3.23 -0.96
CA HIS A 103 7.20 -2.69 0.04
C HIS A 103 7.93 -3.81 0.80
N CYS A 104 7.71 -3.96 2.11
CA CYS A 104 8.30 -5.01 2.95
C CYS A 104 7.43 -6.28 3.06
N GLY A 105 6.37 -6.41 2.26
CA GLY A 105 5.48 -7.58 2.24
C GLY A 105 4.34 -7.56 3.27
N TYR A 106 4.15 -6.49 4.04
CA TYR A 106 3.08 -6.40 5.05
C TYR A 106 1.68 -6.59 4.44
N SER A 107 1.35 -5.81 3.40
CA SER A 107 0.06 -5.92 2.72
C SER A 107 -0.02 -7.21 1.92
N THR A 108 1.08 -7.68 1.33
CA THR A 108 1.16 -8.97 0.64
C THR A 108 0.76 -10.13 1.53
N VAL A 109 1.37 -10.25 2.72
CA VAL A 109 1.01 -11.29 3.74
C VAL A 109 -0.44 -11.14 4.17
N ARG A 110 -0.91 -9.89 4.36
CA ARG A 110 -2.29 -9.62 4.75
C ARG A 110 -3.30 -10.01 3.69
N ILE A 111 -2.99 -9.79 2.41
CA ILE A 111 -3.83 -10.20 1.30
C ILE A 111 -3.82 -11.73 1.23
N ALA A 112 -2.62 -12.34 1.14
CA ALA A 112 -2.44 -13.79 0.96
C ALA A 112 -3.19 -14.61 2.02
N ARG A 113 -3.12 -14.26 3.31
CA ARG A 113 -3.86 -14.96 4.38
C ARG A 113 -5.39 -14.87 4.28
N SER A 114 -5.90 -13.89 3.52
CA SER A 114 -7.33 -13.62 3.37
C SER A 114 -7.92 -14.21 2.09
N LEU A 115 -7.08 -14.79 1.22
CA LEU A 115 -7.53 -15.36 -0.05
C LEU A 115 -8.11 -16.77 0.13
N PRO A 116 -9.11 -17.16 -0.69
CA PRO A 116 -9.59 -18.53 -0.72
C PRO A 116 -8.52 -19.48 -1.28
N LEU A 117 -8.62 -20.77 -0.95
CA LEU A 117 -7.74 -21.80 -1.49
C LEU A 117 -7.76 -21.80 -3.02
N GLY A 118 -6.58 -21.85 -3.63
CA GLY A 118 -6.41 -21.83 -5.09
C GLY A 118 -6.42 -20.44 -5.73
N ALA A 119 -6.62 -19.37 -4.95
CA ALA A 119 -6.42 -18.02 -5.43
C ALA A 119 -4.93 -17.73 -5.69
N ARG A 120 -4.68 -16.77 -6.58
CA ARG A 120 -3.34 -16.29 -6.93
C ARG A 120 -3.19 -14.81 -6.61
N LEU A 121 -2.07 -14.47 -5.99
CA LEU A 121 -1.65 -13.10 -5.72
C LEU A 121 -0.42 -12.77 -6.57
N TYR A 122 -0.48 -11.67 -7.30
CA TYR A 122 0.66 -11.07 -7.99
C TYR A 122 0.97 -9.76 -7.29
N SER A 123 2.13 -9.66 -6.65
CA SER A 123 2.57 -8.46 -5.94
C SER A 123 3.75 -7.83 -6.67
N ILE A 124 3.63 -6.56 -7.05
CA ILE A 124 4.67 -5.85 -7.80
C ILE A 124 5.45 -4.94 -6.86
N GLU A 125 6.78 -5.06 -6.90
CA GLU A 125 7.70 -4.15 -6.21
C GLU A 125 8.86 -3.77 -7.12
N MET A 126 9.16 -2.47 -7.20
CA MET A 126 10.20 -1.95 -8.08
C MET A 126 11.56 -1.88 -7.36
N ASP A 127 11.57 -1.58 -6.06
CA ASP A 127 12.80 -1.47 -5.29
C ASP A 127 13.32 -2.86 -4.90
N GLN A 128 14.48 -3.22 -5.43
CA GLN A 128 15.08 -4.54 -5.22
C GLN A 128 15.37 -4.86 -3.74
N ARG A 129 15.66 -3.86 -2.91
CA ARG A 129 15.97 -4.09 -1.48
C ARG A 129 14.68 -4.39 -0.71
N ASN A 130 13.63 -3.62 -0.98
CA ASN A 130 12.30 -3.87 -0.43
C ASN A 130 11.76 -5.23 -0.90
N ALA A 131 11.88 -5.53 -2.19
CA ALA A 131 11.50 -6.83 -2.74
C ALA A 131 12.22 -8.00 -2.04
N ALA A 132 13.53 -7.90 -1.82
CA ALA A 132 14.30 -8.92 -1.10
C ALA A 132 13.87 -9.09 0.36
N ILE A 133 13.31 -8.06 0.99
CA ILE A 133 12.70 -8.15 2.32
C ILE A 133 11.32 -8.79 2.22
N ALA A 134 10.49 -8.34 1.27
CA ALA A 134 9.15 -8.86 1.05
C ALA A 134 9.18 -10.37 0.79
N GLU A 135 10.07 -10.85 -0.08
CA GLU A 135 10.27 -12.28 -0.36
C GLU A 135 10.51 -13.08 0.92
N LYS A 136 11.43 -12.61 1.77
CA LYS A 136 11.74 -13.28 3.06
C LYS A 136 10.54 -13.27 4.01
N ILE A 137 9.79 -12.17 4.06
CA ILE A 137 8.59 -12.04 4.90
C ILE A 137 7.45 -12.93 4.41
N ILE A 138 7.21 -12.98 3.10
CA ILE A 138 6.20 -13.83 2.46
C ILE A 138 6.51 -15.30 2.76
N ARG A 139 7.77 -15.70 2.59
CA ARG A 139 8.23 -17.05 2.92
C ARG A 139 8.15 -17.36 4.41
N LEU A 140 8.50 -16.41 5.27
CA LEU A 140 8.36 -16.55 6.73
C LEU A 140 6.88 -16.76 7.13
N ALA A 141 5.95 -16.14 6.41
CA ALA A 141 4.51 -16.31 6.61
C ALA A 141 3.95 -17.63 6.07
N GLY A 142 4.77 -18.43 5.36
CA GLY A 142 4.38 -19.72 4.82
C GLY A 142 3.70 -19.65 3.45
N PHE A 143 3.88 -18.56 2.71
CA PHE A 143 3.38 -18.42 1.33
C PHE A 143 4.52 -18.62 0.31
N ASP A 144 4.13 -18.93 -0.93
CA ASP A 144 5.04 -19.26 -2.03
C ASP A 144 5.79 -18.03 -2.58
N ASP A 145 7.04 -18.28 -3.04
CA ASP A 145 7.97 -17.26 -3.55
C ASP A 145 7.52 -16.67 -4.91
N ASP A 146 6.59 -17.32 -5.65
CA ASP A 146 6.10 -16.88 -6.96
C ASP A 146 5.09 -15.72 -6.92
N THR A 147 4.73 -15.29 -5.70
CA THR A 147 3.84 -14.14 -5.45
C THR A 147 4.45 -12.81 -5.90
N LEU A 148 5.79 -12.66 -5.87
CA LEU A 148 6.46 -11.37 -6.02
C LEU A 148 7.07 -11.17 -7.42
N ILE A 149 6.75 -10.04 -8.05
CA ILE A 149 7.29 -9.61 -9.33
C ILE A 149 8.16 -8.36 -9.10
N VAL A 150 9.47 -8.49 -9.28
CA VAL A 150 10.43 -7.43 -9.02
C VAL A 150 10.67 -6.58 -10.27
N ASN A 151 9.78 -5.64 -10.55
CA ASN A 151 9.87 -4.70 -11.68
C ASN A 151 8.95 -3.47 -11.48
N PRO A 152 9.16 -2.39 -12.26
CA PRO A 152 8.22 -1.26 -12.32
C PRO A 152 6.81 -1.69 -12.78
N SER A 153 5.76 -1.08 -12.22
CA SER A 153 4.37 -1.41 -12.55
C SER A 153 4.00 -1.10 -14.00
N ASP A 154 4.55 -0.03 -14.57
CA ASP A 154 4.37 0.37 -15.97
C ASP A 154 5.00 -0.60 -16.97
N GLU A 155 5.97 -1.41 -16.53
CA GLU A 155 6.53 -2.50 -17.34
C GLU A 155 5.76 -3.81 -17.18
N VAL A 156 5.27 -4.11 -15.97
CA VAL A 156 4.62 -5.40 -15.66
C VAL A 156 3.17 -5.42 -16.14
N ILE A 157 2.38 -4.38 -15.87
CA ILE A 157 0.93 -4.37 -16.17
C ILE A 157 0.64 -4.72 -17.65
N PRO A 158 1.36 -4.15 -18.65
CA PRO A 158 1.13 -4.49 -20.05
C PRO A 158 1.42 -5.95 -20.42
N ARG A 159 2.26 -6.64 -19.63
CA ARG A 159 2.73 -8.00 -19.89
C ARG A 159 2.02 -9.07 -19.06
N LEU A 160 1.18 -8.69 -18.09
CA LEU A 160 0.47 -9.64 -17.22
C LEU A 160 -0.27 -10.74 -17.99
N ARG A 161 -0.91 -10.39 -19.13
CA ARG A 161 -1.60 -11.37 -19.98
C ARG A 161 -0.64 -12.36 -20.63
N SER A 162 0.44 -11.87 -21.22
CA SER A 162 1.37 -12.70 -21.99
C SER A 162 2.25 -13.56 -21.09
N ASP A 163 2.81 -12.94 -20.05
CA ASP A 163 3.90 -13.54 -19.27
C ASP A 163 3.36 -14.48 -18.19
N TYR A 164 2.14 -14.20 -17.68
CA TYR A 164 1.52 -14.95 -16.57
C TYR A 164 0.22 -15.66 -16.98
N ASN A 165 -0.13 -15.63 -18.28
CA ASN A 165 -1.40 -16.17 -18.79
C ASN A 165 -2.62 -15.66 -18.00
N LEU A 166 -2.56 -14.40 -17.57
CA LEU A 166 -3.57 -13.79 -16.71
C LEU A 166 -4.72 -13.28 -17.58
N GLU A 167 -5.92 -13.82 -17.39
CA GLU A 167 -7.09 -13.43 -18.20
C GLU A 167 -7.92 -12.33 -17.56
N ARG A 168 -8.05 -12.36 -16.23
CA ARG A 168 -8.90 -11.45 -15.46
C ARG A 168 -8.32 -11.18 -14.08
N LEU A 169 -8.46 -9.94 -13.62
CA LEU A 169 -8.21 -9.55 -12.24
C LEU A 169 -9.56 -9.40 -11.53
N ASP A 170 -9.73 -10.10 -10.40
CA ASP A 170 -10.92 -9.94 -9.56
C ASP A 170 -10.74 -8.78 -8.57
N PHE A 171 -9.51 -8.59 -8.09
CA PHE A 171 -9.17 -7.55 -7.12
C PHE A 171 -7.82 -6.90 -7.46
N VAL A 172 -7.72 -5.58 -7.33
CA VAL A 172 -6.47 -4.82 -7.45
C VAL A 172 -6.28 -3.96 -6.22
N PHE A 173 -5.17 -4.14 -5.51
CA PHE A 173 -4.75 -3.28 -4.41
C PHE A 173 -3.67 -2.30 -4.90
N MET A 174 -3.90 -0.99 -4.75
CA MET A 174 -2.93 0.04 -5.12
C MET A 174 -2.39 0.72 -3.86
N ASP A 175 -1.11 0.52 -3.57
CA ASP A 175 -0.37 1.22 -2.50
C ASP A 175 1.08 1.60 -2.86
N HIS A 176 1.35 1.81 -4.14
CA HIS A 176 2.65 2.28 -4.62
C HIS A 176 2.70 3.82 -4.70
N TRP A 177 3.63 4.34 -5.50
CA TRP A 177 3.79 5.78 -5.68
C TRP A 177 2.54 6.44 -6.29
N LYS A 178 1.92 7.39 -5.56
CA LYS A 178 0.63 8.01 -5.93
C LYS A 178 0.64 8.73 -7.29
N LYS A 179 1.82 9.05 -7.85
CA LYS A 179 1.95 9.60 -9.22
C LYS A 179 1.61 8.58 -10.30
N CYS A 180 1.85 7.29 -10.03
CA CYS A 180 1.60 6.19 -10.97
C CYS A 180 0.15 5.68 -10.90
N TYR A 181 -0.64 6.07 -9.89
CA TYR A 181 -2.02 5.60 -9.73
C TYR A 181 -2.90 5.83 -10.97
N LEU A 182 -2.82 7.03 -11.56
CA LEU A 182 -3.61 7.32 -12.76
C LEU A 182 -3.12 6.54 -13.99
N PRO A 183 -1.84 6.62 -14.40
CA PRO A 183 -1.38 5.89 -15.59
C PRO A 183 -1.54 4.37 -15.45
N ASP A 184 -1.31 3.80 -14.26
CA ASP A 184 -1.48 2.36 -14.04
C ASP A 184 -2.95 1.95 -14.10
N LEU A 185 -3.85 2.75 -13.52
CA LEU A 185 -5.30 2.54 -13.65
C LEU A 185 -5.73 2.58 -15.12
N GLN A 186 -5.25 3.56 -15.90
CA GLN A 186 -5.58 3.68 -17.32
C GLN A 186 -5.02 2.50 -18.14
N THR A 187 -3.84 2.01 -17.79
CA THR A 187 -3.25 0.82 -18.41
C THR A 187 -4.08 -0.42 -18.09
N LEU A 188 -4.52 -0.59 -16.83
CA LEU A 188 -5.43 -1.66 -16.42
C LEU A 188 -6.78 -1.58 -17.16
N GLU A 189 -7.35 -0.38 -17.30
CA GLU A 189 -8.58 -0.14 -18.07
C GLU A 189 -8.45 -0.59 -19.53
N GLY A 190 -7.29 -0.35 -20.16
CA GLY A 190 -7.00 -0.72 -21.55
C GLY A 190 -6.50 -2.16 -21.75
N SER A 191 -6.08 -2.85 -20.69
CA SER A 191 -5.48 -4.19 -20.77
C SER A 191 -6.47 -5.31 -21.09
N GLY A 192 -7.76 -5.06 -20.88
CA GLY A 192 -8.80 -6.09 -20.93
C GLY A 192 -8.73 -7.10 -19.79
N LEU A 193 -7.97 -6.83 -18.72
CA LEU A 193 -7.90 -7.63 -17.49
C LEU A 193 -9.05 -7.33 -16.52
N LEU A 194 -9.61 -6.12 -16.59
CA LEU A 194 -10.73 -5.72 -15.74
C LEU A 194 -12.06 -6.14 -16.40
N GLY A 195 -12.74 -7.10 -15.78
CA GLY A 195 -14.13 -7.45 -16.10
C GLY A 195 -15.14 -6.67 -15.25
N LYS A 196 -16.41 -6.64 -15.65
CA LYS A 196 -17.48 -6.09 -14.79
C LYS A 196 -17.43 -6.79 -13.41
N GLY A 197 -17.51 -5.99 -12.34
CA GLY A 197 -17.39 -6.46 -10.96
C GLY A 197 -15.97 -6.56 -10.42
N SER A 198 -14.92 -6.37 -11.24
CA SER A 198 -13.55 -6.30 -10.73
C SER A 198 -13.42 -5.14 -9.74
N MET A 199 -12.84 -5.41 -8.57
CA MET A 199 -12.69 -4.43 -7.51
C MET A 199 -11.29 -3.83 -7.52
N ILE A 200 -11.19 -2.52 -7.30
CA ILE A 200 -9.92 -1.83 -7.07
C ILE A 200 -10.02 -1.11 -5.74
N LEU A 201 -9.05 -1.34 -4.85
CA LEU A 201 -8.89 -0.62 -3.60
C LEU A 201 -7.58 0.18 -3.65
N ALA A 202 -7.69 1.50 -3.62
CA ALA A 202 -6.54 2.40 -3.69
C ALA A 202 -6.32 3.12 -2.36
N ASP A 203 -5.13 2.98 -1.78
CA ASP A 203 -4.78 3.58 -0.50
C ASP A 203 -4.22 5.00 -0.61
N ASN A 204 -4.37 5.78 0.46
CA ASN A 204 -3.95 7.15 0.64
C ASN A 204 -4.47 8.15 -0.41
N VAL A 205 -5.71 7.97 -0.85
CA VAL A 205 -6.29 8.84 -1.88
C VAL A 205 -6.60 10.25 -1.37
N LEU A 206 -6.66 10.45 -0.05
CA LEU A 206 -6.88 11.74 0.59
C LEU A 206 -5.58 12.38 1.11
N PHE A 207 -4.70 11.62 1.77
CA PHE A 207 -3.39 12.12 2.22
C PHE A 207 -2.32 11.01 2.12
N PRO A 208 -1.20 11.21 1.39
CA PRO A 208 -0.77 12.46 0.74
C PRO A 208 -1.61 12.87 -0.48
N GLY A 209 -2.48 11.97 -0.96
CA GLY A 209 -3.54 12.29 -1.92
C GLY A 209 -3.21 11.92 -3.38
N ALA A 210 -4.25 11.53 -4.11
CA ALA A 210 -4.17 11.17 -5.52
C ALA A 210 -5.20 11.99 -6.36
N PRO A 211 -5.03 13.31 -6.51
CA PRO A 211 -6.06 14.18 -7.06
C PRO A 211 -6.35 13.93 -8.54
N LYS A 212 -5.33 13.55 -9.34
CA LYS A 212 -5.52 13.20 -10.75
C LYS A 212 -6.33 11.91 -10.90
N PHE A 213 -6.04 10.91 -10.09
CA PHE A 213 -6.79 9.66 -9.99
C PHE A 213 -8.25 9.93 -9.63
N LEU A 214 -8.53 10.64 -8.53
CA LEU A 214 -9.90 10.96 -8.12
C LEU A 214 -10.68 11.80 -9.17
N ARG A 215 -9.99 12.66 -9.92
CA ARG A 215 -10.59 13.43 -11.01
C ARG A 215 -10.98 12.52 -12.17
N HIS A 216 -10.17 11.52 -12.51
CA HIS A 216 -10.49 10.52 -13.52
C HIS A 216 -11.73 9.71 -13.12
N LEU A 217 -11.81 9.23 -11.88
CA LEU A 217 -12.98 8.46 -11.39
C LEU A 217 -14.30 9.21 -11.52
N ARG A 218 -14.28 10.53 -11.30
CA ARG A 218 -15.47 11.39 -11.47
C ARG A 218 -15.89 11.58 -12.93
N ARG A 219 -14.96 11.45 -13.87
CA ARG A 219 -15.17 11.77 -15.28
C ARG A 219 -15.38 10.54 -16.15
N SER A 220 -14.73 9.42 -15.84
CA SER A 220 -14.72 8.24 -16.72
C SER A 220 -16.08 7.54 -16.77
N GLY A 221 -16.83 7.54 -15.67
CA GLY A 221 -18.10 6.81 -15.57
C GLY A 221 -17.94 5.28 -15.62
N LEU A 222 -16.70 4.77 -15.58
CA LEU A 222 -16.36 3.35 -15.64
C LEU A 222 -16.53 2.63 -14.30
N TYR A 223 -16.70 3.36 -13.20
CA TYR A 223 -16.73 2.80 -11.85
C TYR A 223 -17.93 3.28 -11.05
N GLN A 224 -18.49 2.36 -10.27
CA GLN A 224 -19.17 2.73 -9.03
C GLN A 224 -18.10 2.81 -7.94
N TRP A 225 -17.99 3.93 -7.23
CA TRP A 225 -16.92 4.10 -6.25
C TRP A 225 -17.37 4.84 -4.98
N LYS A 226 -16.68 4.57 -3.87
CA LYS A 226 -16.86 5.25 -2.58
C LYS A 226 -15.51 5.37 -1.87
N ILE A 227 -15.43 6.27 -0.89
CA ILE A 227 -14.22 6.45 -0.08
C ILE A 227 -14.49 5.95 1.33
N HIS A 228 -13.67 5.00 1.79
CA HIS A 228 -13.61 4.62 3.20
C HIS A 228 -12.72 5.60 3.94
N ARG A 229 -13.31 6.41 4.82
CA ARG A 229 -12.53 7.35 5.64
C ARG A 229 -11.83 6.60 6.76
N ALA A 230 -10.54 6.86 6.90
CA ALA A 230 -9.68 6.29 7.93
C ALA A 230 -8.71 7.36 8.45
N THR A 231 -7.73 6.94 9.25
CA THR A 231 -6.59 7.78 9.64
C THR A 231 -5.34 7.28 8.96
N LEU A 232 -4.37 8.17 8.75
CA LEU A 232 -3.01 7.80 8.34
C LEU A 232 -2.44 6.76 9.33
N GLU A 233 -1.53 5.94 8.84
CA GLU A 233 -1.04 4.77 9.55
C GLU A 233 -0.27 5.20 10.79
N TYR A 234 -0.59 4.53 11.91
CA TYR A 234 -0.02 4.81 13.22
C TYR A 234 -0.19 6.28 13.71
N SER A 235 -1.05 7.08 13.06
CA SER A 235 -1.40 8.45 13.46
C SER A 235 -2.87 8.54 13.86
N LYS A 236 -3.17 9.29 14.94
CA LYS A 236 -4.54 9.53 15.40
C LYS A 236 -5.16 10.81 14.81
N GLY A 237 -4.35 11.74 14.31
CA GLY A 237 -4.79 13.10 13.95
C GLY A 237 -4.94 13.37 12.46
N ILE A 238 -4.27 12.60 11.60
CA ILE A 238 -4.25 12.85 10.16
C ILE A 238 -5.34 12.02 9.49
N ARG A 239 -6.31 12.71 8.87
CA ARG A 239 -7.38 12.07 8.11
C ARG A 239 -6.84 11.57 6.78
N ASP A 240 -7.20 10.34 6.45
CA ASP A 240 -6.89 9.72 5.17
C ASP A 240 -8.10 8.90 4.67
N GLY A 241 -7.97 8.21 3.55
CA GLY A 241 -8.98 7.28 3.09
C GLY A 241 -8.53 6.39 1.94
N MET A 242 -9.26 5.30 1.77
CA MET A 242 -9.09 4.35 0.68
C MET A 242 -10.25 4.50 -0.29
N ALA A 243 -9.99 4.55 -1.60
CA ALA A 243 -11.03 4.52 -2.61
C ALA A 243 -11.33 3.06 -2.98
N GLU A 244 -12.58 2.63 -2.78
CA GLU A 244 -13.11 1.37 -3.32
C GLU A 244 -13.83 1.67 -4.63
N LEU A 245 -13.43 0.97 -5.68
CA LEU A 245 -13.97 1.09 -7.02
C LEU A 245 -14.47 -0.29 -7.48
N VAL A 246 -15.66 -0.35 -8.06
CA VAL A 246 -16.19 -1.53 -8.73
C VAL A 246 -16.33 -1.20 -10.20
N TYR A 247 -15.55 -1.87 -11.04
CA TYR A 247 -15.53 -1.67 -12.49
C TYR A 247 -16.87 -2.09 -13.10
N GLN A 248 -17.50 -1.18 -13.84
CA GLN A 248 -18.82 -1.38 -14.47
C GLN A 248 -18.72 -1.81 -15.93
N GLY A 249 -17.54 -1.70 -16.54
CA GLY A 249 -17.33 -1.89 -17.98
C GLY A 249 -17.39 -0.58 -18.77
N VAL A 250 -16.95 -0.64 -20.01
CA VAL A 250 -17.15 0.41 -21.00
C VAL A 250 -18.64 0.45 -21.35
N LYS A 251 -19.27 1.62 -21.27
CA LYS A 251 -20.65 1.82 -21.73
C LYS A 251 -20.74 1.80 -23.25
#